data_AF-A0A357WZI9-F1
#
_entry.id   AF-A0A357WZI9-F1
#
_cell.length_a   1.000
_cell.length_b   1.000
_cell.length_c   1.000
_cell.angle_alpha   90.00
_cell.angle_beta   90.00
_cell.angle_gamma   90.00
#
_symmetry.space_group_name_H-M   'P 1'
#
loop_
_entity.id
_entity.type
_entity.pdbx_description
1 polymer ?
#
loop_
_entity_poly.entity_id
_entity_poly.type
_entity_poly.pdbx_seq_one_letter_code
_entity_poly.pdbx_strand_id
1 'polypeptide(L)'
;MAELVYTKQGRLLFTEEMKQEYTLLMPQMLPVHFVMLKHIFELHGYKIDMLTTNHRGIVDEGLKYVHNDTCYPALLVIGQLIDAVKSGKYDPHKLGLLITQTGGGCRASNYIHLLRKALHRAGYDYIPVVSVNLSGLEKNPGFSLNFKKIRQMAYSMIYGDLIVLMANQCRPYEIIEGETDRRIEKWVKRLTDEFKGKGSFKSAHIRENFNLIVDDFASIPLNRVPKVRVGIVGEIYIKYAPLGNNNLEEFLRSEDCEPVVPGLTDFIIFKCDNRVEDHKLYGGKLATYVGAGFLERYIKRLQADMIAAVRRYPEFRAPCTFDHLKKLAGEYLGYGNKMGEGWLLTGEMLELIDSGINNIVCTQPFGCLPNHVVGKGMIRKIKDNLPQANIVTIDYDPGATQINQENRIKLMLANAKMAERGLRHNLKRSTDAPQSKDVVSADN
;
A
#
# COMPACT_ATOMS: atom_id res chain seq x y z
N MET A 1 -19.44 -32.23 -8.81
CA MET A 1 -18.68 -31.71 -9.96
C MET A 1 -19.38 -30.45 -10.38
N ALA A 2 -18.71 -29.32 -10.23
CA ALA A 2 -19.25 -28.03 -10.61
C ALA A 2 -19.64 -27.99 -12.10
N GLU A 3 -20.74 -27.31 -12.42
CA GLU A 3 -21.18 -27.08 -13.79
C GLU A 3 -20.28 -26.04 -14.46
N LEU A 4 -19.82 -26.32 -15.69
CA LEU A 4 -19.01 -25.39 -16.46
C LEU A 4 -19.91 -24.45 -17.26
N VAL A 5 -19.97 -23.19 -16.82
CA VAL A 5 -20.79 -22.16 -17.48
C VAL A 5 -19.90 -21.17 -18.22
N TYR A 6 -20.13 -20.99 -19.52
CA TYR A 6 -19.35 -20.08 -20.36
C TYR A 6 -20.17 -18.86 -20.80
N THR A 7 -19.53 -17.71 -20.97
CA THR A 7 -20.14 -16.57 -21.66
C THR A 7 -20.22 -16.80 -23.17
N LYS A 8 -20.96 -15.95 -23.89
CA LYS A 8 -21.02 -15.95 -25.35
C LYS A 8 -19.64 -15.81 -26.03
N GLN A 9 -18.67 -15.21 -25.32
CA GLN A 9 -17.30 -15.00 -25.78
C GLN A 9 -16.35 -16.14 -25.37
N GLY A 10 -16.88 -17.27 -24.87
CA GLY A 10 -16.08 -18.43 -24.48
C GLY A 10 -15.36 -18.28 -23.14
N ARG A 11 -15.69 -17.27 -22.33
CA ARG A 11 -15.09 -17.10 -21.01
C ARG A 11 -15.76 -18.03 -19.99
N LEU A 12 -14.98 -18.87 -19.31
CA LEU A 12 -15.47 -19.65 -18.18
C LEU A 12 -15.82 -18.74 -16.99
N LEU A 13 -17.01 -18.94 -16.44
CA LEU A 13 -17.50 -18.26 -15.24
C LEU A 13 -17.14 -19.07 -14.00
N PHE A 14 -16.76 -18.38 -12.93
CA PHE A 14 -16.69 -19.00 -11.61
C PHE A 14 -18.10 -19.15 -11.03
N THR A 15 -18.61 -20.38 -10.90
CA THR A 15 -19.99 -20.68 -10.47
C THR A 15 -20.14 -20.86 -8.95
N GLU A 16 -21.38 -20.98 -8.46
CA GLU A 16 -21.65 -21.22 -7.04
C GLU A 16 -21.19 -22.62 -6.59
N GLU A 17 -21.20 -23.61 -7.48
CA GLU A 17 -20.67 -24.94 -7.21
C GLU A 17 -19.14 -24.89 -7.13
N MET A 18 -18.49 -24.14 -8.02
CA MET A 18 -17.04 -23.91 -7.95
C MET A 18 -16.63 -23.24 -6.65
N LYS A 19 -17.47 -22.38 -6.07
CA LYS A 19 -17.20 -21.79 -4.74
C LYS A 19 -16.98 -22.86 -3.65
N GLN A 20 -17.69 -23.98 -3.71
CA GLN A 20 -17.57 -25.08 -2.75
C GLN A 20 -16.40 -26.00 -3.08
N GLU A 21 -16.14 -26.24 -4.36
CA GLU A 21 -15.17 -27.25 -4.81
C GLU A 21 -13.75 -26.69 -5.02
N TYR A 22 -13.61 -25.44 -5.51
CA TYR A 22 -12.36 -24.89 -6.04
C TYR A 22 -11.59 -24.10 -5.00
N THR A 23 -10.26 -24.06 -5.15
CA THR A 23 -9.37 -23.13 -4.42
C THR A 23 -9.07 -21.92 -5.28
N LEU A 24 -9.27 -20.72 -4.72
CA LEU A 24 -8.93 -19.46 -5.36
C LEU A 24 -7.53 -19.02 -4.95
N LEU A 25 -6.64 -18.84 -5.92
CA LEU A 25 -5.32 -18.26 -5.70
C LEU A 25 -5.41 -16.74 -5.71
N MET A 26 -4.83 -16.10 -4.70
CA MET A 26 -4.80 -14.66 -4.53
C MET A 26 -3.35 -14.16 -4.49
N PRO A 27 -2.94 -13.23 -5.36
CA PRO A 27 -1.60 -12.65 -5.30
C PRO A 27 -1.47 -11.76 -4.06
N GLN A 28 -0.27 -11.70 -3.48
CA GLN A 28 0.04 -10.85 -2.33
C GLN A 28 0.48 -9.44 -2.77
N MET A 29 0.06 -8.42 -2.01
CA MET A 29 0.56 -7.05 -2.11
C MET A 29 0.76 -6.42 -0.73
N LEU A 30 -0.23 -6.47 0.15
CA LEU A 30 -0.18 -5.89 1.50
C LEU A 30 -0.27 -6.99 2.56
N PRO A 31 0.85 -7.46 3.14
CA PRO A 31 0.86 -8.64 4.00
C PRO A 31 -0.20 -8.64 5.11
N VAL A 32 -0.27 -7.57 5.91
CA VAL A 32 -1.22 -7.47 7.03
C VAL A 32 -2.68 -7.36 6.52
N HIS A 33 -2.92 -6.47 5.56
CA HIS A 33 -4.25 -6.20 5.02
C HIS A 33 -4.83 -7.42 4.29
N PHE A 34 -4.01 -8.11 3.50
CA PHE A 34 -4.45 -9.21 2.66
C PHE A 34 -4.60 -10.50 3.45
N VAL A 35 -3.88 -10.70 4.57
CA VAL A 35 -4.20 -11.79 5.51
C VAL A 35 -5.59 -11.58 6.10
N MET A 36 -5.94 -10.37 6.52
CA MET A 36 -7.31 -10.08 6.97
C MET A 36 -8.34 -10.28 5.84
N LEU A 37 -8.01 -9.87 4.61
CA LEU A 37 -8.87 -10.05 3.44
C LEU A 37 -9.09 -11.54 3.11
N LYS A 38 -8.03 -12.36 3.17
CA LYS A 38 -8.10 -13.82 3.04
C LYS A 38 -9.09 -14.39 4.04
N HIS A 39 -8.94 -14.04 5.33
CA HIS A 39 -9.86 -14.49 6.37
C HIS A 39 -11.31 -14.04 6.11
N ILE A 40 -11.53 -12.82 5.63
CA ILE A 40 -12.89 -12.39 5.23
C ILE A 40 -13.45 -13.30 4.15
N PHE A 41 -12.70 -13.59 3.09
CA PHE A 41 -13.19 -14.49 2.05
C PHE A 41 -13.48 -15.90 2.61
N GLU A 42 -12.65 -16.43 3.49
CA GLU A 42 -12.90 -17.70 4.17
C GLU A 42 -14.19 -17.67 5.00
N LEU A 43 -14.46 -16.57 5.72
CA LEU A 43 -15.70 -16.37 6.47
C LEU A 43 -16.95 -16.34 5.58
N HIS A 44 -16.80 -16.04 4.29
CA HIS A 44 -17.89 -16.07 3.31
C HIS A 44 -17.93 -17.37 2.49
N GLY A 45 -17.17 -18.39 2.91
CA GLY A 45 -17.18 -19.73 2.34
C GLY A 45 -16.35 -19.87 1.07
N TYR A 46 -15.34 -19.02 0.85
CA TYR A 46 -14.36 -19.20 -0.21
C TYR A 46 -13.14 -19.96 0.31
N LYS A 47 -12.62 -20.90 -0.46
CA LYS A 47 -11.30 -21.50 -0.21
C LYS A 47 -10.24 -20.62 -0.86
N ILE A 48 -9.45 -19.90 -0.09
CA ILE A 48 -8.42 -18.98 -0.60
C ILE A 48 -7.03 -19.48 -0.21
N ASP A 49 -6.11 -19.54 -1.17
CA ASP A 49 -4.68 -19.59 -0.89
C ASP A 49 -4.03 -18.28 -1.36
N MET A 50 -3.25 -17.65 -0.48
CA MET A 50 -2.60 -16.38 -0.75
C MET A 50 -1.14 -16.62 -1.07
N LEU A 51 -0.72 -16.23 -2.27
CA LEU A 51 0.60 -16.52 -2.79
C LEU A 51 1.65 -15.62 -2.13
N THR A 52 2.55 -16.22 -1.35
CA THR A 52 3.66 -15.54 -0.67
C THR A 52 5.02 -15.83 -1.31
N THR A 53 5.05 -16.51 -2.45
CA THR A 53 6.27 -16.84 -3.19
C THR A 53 6.94 -15.57 -3.73
N ASN A 54 8.27 -15.50 -3.60
CA ASN A 54 9.08 -14.33 -3.96
C ASN A 54 10.38 -14.68 -4.73
N HIS A 55 10.44 -15.86 -5.35
CA HIS A 55 11.63 -16.33 -6.05
C HIS A 55 11.71 -15.82 -7.49
N ARG A 56 12.92 -15.79 -8.06
CA ARG A 56 13.19 -15.21 -9.39
C ARG A 56 12.45 -15.89 -10.55
N GLY A 57 12.17 -17.20 -10.43
CA GLY A 57 11.40 -17.96 -11.42
C GLY A 57 10.02 -17.36 -11.74
N ILE A 58 9.42 -16.61 -10.81
CA ILE A 58 8.18 -15.85 -11.05
C ILE A 58 8.35 -14.80 -12.15
N VAL A 59 9.51 -14.12 -12.17
CA VAL A 59 9.83 -13.12 -13.20
C VAL A 59 9.99 -13.79 -14.55
N ASP A 60 10.72 -14.91 -14.60
CA ASP A 60 10.96 -15.67 -15.83
C ASP A 60 9.64 -16.22 -16.40
N GLU A 61 8.77 -16.73 -15.52
CA GLU A 61 7.45 -17.21 -15.89
C GLU A 61 6.57 -16.08 -16.43
N GLY A 62 6.60 -14.91 -15.78
CA GLY A 62 5.96 -13.71 -16.29
C GLY A 62 6.46 -13.34 -17.69
N LEU A 63 7.78 -13.30 -17.91
CA LEU A 63 8.40 -12.93 -19.19
C LEU A 63 8.04 -13.89 -20.32
N LYS A 64 7.78 -15.16 -19.99
CA LYS A 64 7.36 -16.18 -20.95
C LYS A 64 5.96 -15.95 -21.52
N TYR A 65 5.04 -15.40 -20.72
CA TYR A 65 3.63 -15.30 -21.10
C TYR A 65 3.08 -13.88 -21.27
N VAL A 66 3.73 -12.89 -20.66
CA VAL A 66 3.36 -11.48 -20.73
C VAL A 66 4.36 -10.73 -21.60
N HIS A 67 3.87 -9.82 -22.45
CA HIS A 67 4.74 -9.01 -23.29
C HIS A 67 5.63 -8.12 -22.45
N ASN A 68 6.92 -8.04 -22.78
CA ASN A 68 7.95 -7.28 -22.07
C ASN A 68 7.65 -5.77 -21.97
N ASP A 69 6.95 -5.18 -22.95
CA ASP A 69 6.47 -3.78 -22.87
C ASP A 69 5.30 -3.53 -21.91
N THR A 70 4.87 -4.55 -21.16
CA THR A 70 3.87 -4.39 -20.09
C THR A 70 4.55 -3.86 -18.84
N CYS A 71 3.81 -3.12 -18.01
CA CYS A 71 4.36 -2.66 -16.74
C CYS A 71 4.75 -3.83 -15.82
N TYR A 72 5.86 -3.66 -15.10
CA TYR A 72 6.46 -4.71 -14.28
C TYR A 72 5.51 -5.38 -13.26
N PRO A 73 4.57 -4.67 -12.60
CA PRO A 73 3.59 -5.30 -11.71
C PRO A 73 2.68 -6.32 -12.42
N ALA A 74 2.32 -6.08 -13.68
CA ALA A 74 1.52 -7.04 -14.46
C ALA A 74 2.29 -8.34 -14.66
N LEU A 75 3.58 -8.19 -14.99
CA LEU A 75 4.53 -9.27 -15.19
C LEU A 75 4.65 -10.13 -13.93
N LEU A 76 4.85 -9.49 -12.77
CA LEU A 76 4.96 -10.18 -11.49
C LEU A 76 3.67 -10.87 -11.05
N VAL A 77 2.53 -10.18 -11.09
CA VAL A 77 1.25 -10.76 -10.64
C VAL A 77 0.84 -11.94 -11.52
N ILE A 78 0.95 -11.79 -12.84
CA ILE A 78 0.60 -12.87 -13.78
C ILE A 78 1.61 -14.01 -13.69
N GLY A 79 2.91 -13.70 -13.60
CA GLY A 79 3.95 -14.68 -13.40
C GLY A 79 3.73 -15.50 -12.13
N GLN A 80 3.41 -14.85 -11.01
CA GLN A 80 3.21 -15.52 -9.72
C GLN A 80 1.99 -16.47 -9.77
N LEU A 81 0.92 -16.06 -10.45
CA LEU A 81 -0.26 -16.89 -10.62
C LEU A 81 0.00 -18.11 -11.52
N ILE A 82 0.72 -17.94 -12.63
CA ILE A 82 1.02 -19.05 -13.56
C ILE A 82 2.05 -20.01 -12.94
N ASP A 83 3.06 -19.48 -12.26
CA ASP A 83 4.03 -20.27 -11.50
C ASP A 83 3.32 -21.16 -10.47
N ALA A 84 2.39 -20.58 -9.71
CA ALA A 84 1.59 -21.34 -8.75
C ALA A 84 0.73 -22.42 -9.44
N VAL A 85 0.10 -22.12 -10.58
CA VAL A 85 -0.66 -23.11 -11.39
C VAL A 85 0.22 -24.28 -11.82
N LYS A 86 1.49 -24.02 -12.16
CA LYS A 86 2.43 -25.04 -12.65
C LYS A 86 3.23 -25.76 -11.58
N SER A 87 3.19 -25.27 -10.34
CA SER A 87 3.97 -25.80 -9.23
C SER A 87 3.69 -27.27 -8.89
N GLY A 88 2.58 -27.85 -9.36
CA GLY A 88 2.12 -29.19 -8.99
C GLY A 88 1.48 -29.26 -7.59
N LYS A 89 1.47 -28.16 -6.84
CA LYS A 89 0.84 -28.08 -5.50
C LYS A 89 -0.69 -28.14 -5.57
N TYR A 90 -1.28 -27.73 -6.68
CA TYR A 90 -2.73 -27.63 -6.85
C TYR A 90 -3.23 -28.50 -8.01
N ASP A 91 -4.49 -28.91 -7.94
CA ASP A 91 -5.23 -29.48 -9.07
C ASP A 91 -5.76 -28.33 -9.95
N PRO A 92 -5.24 -28.13 -11.18
CA PRO A 92 -5.66 -27.05 -12.06
C PRO A 92 -7.15 -27.11 -12.44
N HIS A 93 -7.79 -28.29 -12.38
CA HIS A 93 -9.22 -28.46 -12.66
C HIS A 93 -10.11 -28.10 -11.47
N LYS A 94 -9.52 -27.76 -10.32
CA LYS A 94 -10.22 -27.28 -9.11
C LYS A 94 -9.62 -25.97 -8.62
N LEU A 95 -9.16 -25.15 -9.55
CA LEU A 95 -8.49 -23.90 -9.26
C LEU A 95 -9.26 -22.73 -9.87
N GLY A 96 -9.23 -21.57 -9.22
CA GLY A 96 -9.56 -20.30 -9.84
C GLY A 96 -8.56 -19.23 -9.43
N LEU A 97 -8.47 -18.14 -10.20
CA LEU A 97 -7.50 -17.08 -9.94
C LEU A 97 -8.20 -15.77 -9.62
N LEU A 98 -7.81 -15.13 -8.51
CA LEU A 98 -8.27 -13.80 -8.13
C LEU A 98 -7.30 -12.75 -8.64
N ILE A 99 -7.84 -11.68 -9.23
CA ILE A 99 -7.06 -10.51 -9.60
C ILE A 99 -7.87 -9.24 -9.37
N THR A 100 -7.23 -8.19 -8.84
CA THR A 100 -7.88 -6.90 -8.66
C THR A 100 -8.00 -6.17 -10.00
N GLN A 101 -9.07 -5.40 -10.17
CA GLN A 101 -9.27 -4.59 -11.36
C GLN A 101 -9.78 -3.21 -10.95
N THR A 102 -8.97 -2.18 -11.18
CA THR A 102 -9.25 -0.82 -10.69
C THR A 102 -10.23 -0.05 -11.57
N GLY A 103 -10.36 -0.42 -12.85
CA GLY A 103 -11.23 0.28 -13.81
C GLY A 103 -10.78 1.71 -14.13
N GLY A 104 -9.52 2.06 -13.83
CA GLY A 104 -8.92 3.36 -14.14
C GLY A 104 -8.19 3.38 -15.48
N GLY A 105 -7.56 4.52 -15.81
CA GLY A 105 -6.82 4.70 -17.07
C GLY A 105 -5.39 4.15 -17.09
N CYS A 106 -4.97 3.38 -16.09
CA CYS A 106 -3.67 2.68 -16.10
C CYS A 106 -3.81 1.23 -16.57
N ARG A 107 -2.68 0.55 -16.80
CA ARG A 107 -2.65 -0.84 -17.30
C ARG A 107 -3.28 -1.86 -16.35
N ALA A 108 -3.43 -1.57 -15.06
CA ALA A 108 -4.06 -2.45 -14.08
C ALA A 108 -5.46 -2.93 -14.51
N SER A 109 -6.22 -2.08 -15.21
CA SER A 109 -7.55 -2.42 -15.76
C SER A 109 -7.50 -3.57 -16.78
N ASN A 110 -6.34 -3.78 -17.42
CA ASN A 110 -6.12 -4.78 -18.47
C ASN A 110 -5.46 -6.06 -17.96
N TYR A 111 -5.01 -6.12 -16.70
CA TYR A 111 -4.27 -7.28 -16.19
C TYR A 111 -5.08 -8.58 -16.31
N ILE A 112 -6.39 -8.51 -16.11
CA ILE A 112 -7.27 -9.67 -16.25
C ILE A 112 -7.29 -10.26 -17.67
N HIS A 113 -7.25 -9.40 -18.69
CA HIS A 113 -7.20 -9.83 -20.09
C HIS A 113 -5.82 -10.42 -20.44
N LEU A 114 -4.76 -9.82 -19.90
CA LEU A 114 -3.40 -10.33 -20.04
C LEU A 114 -3.24 -11.69 -19.37
N LEU A 115 -3.80 -11.88 -18.17
CA LEU A 115 -3.80 -13.15 -17.46
C LEU A 115 -4.52 -14.24 -18.25
N ARG A 116 -5.72 -13.95 -18.79
CA ARG A 116 -6.47 -14.92 -19.63
C ARG A 116 -5.69 -15.31 -20.88
N LYS A 117 -5.07 -14.34 -21.56
CA LYS A 117 -4.20 -14.61 -22.72
C LYS A 117 -2.99 -15.48 -22.33
N ALA A 118 -2.40 -15.21 -21.17
CA ALA A 118 -1.27 -15.95 -20.64
C ALA A 118 -1.66 -17.41 -20.29
N LEU A 119 -2.81 -17.62 -19.65
CA LEU A 119 -3.39 -18.94 -19.38
C LEU A 119 -3.63 -19.74 -20.66
N HIS A 120 -4.24 -19.13 -21.67
CA HIS A 120 -4.47 -19.78 -22.96
C HIS A 120 -3.16 -20.25 -23.60
N ARG A 121 -2.13 -19.40 -23.60
CA ARG A 121 -0.79 -19.78 -24.10
C ARG A 121 -0.11 -20.86 -23.25
N ALA A 122 -0.44 -20.93 -21.97
CA ALA A 122 0.09 -21.94 -21.05
C ALA A 122 -0.71 -23.26 -21.05
N GLY A 123 -1.83 -23.33 -21.76
CA GLY A 123 -2.71 -24.50 -21.78
C GLY A 123 -3.65 -24.63 -20.57
N TYR A 124 -3.96 -23.52 -19.90
CA TYR A 124 -4.78 -23.44 -18.68
C TYR A 124 -5.97 -22.47 -18.80
N ASP A 125 -6.48 -22.21 -20.00
CA ASP A 125 -7.63 -21.33 -20.25
C ASP A 125 -8.96 -21.84 -19.69
N TYR A 126 -9.00 -23.10 -19.26
CA TYR A 126 -10.10 -23.68 -18.49
C TYR A 126 -10.09 -23.27 -17.00
N ILE A 127 -9.11 -22.49 -16.53
CA ILE A 127 -9.10 -21.96 -15.16
C ILE A 127 -9.92 -20.66 -15.10
N PRO A 128 -10.99 -20.58 -14.29
CA PRO A 128 -11.76 -19.35 -14.15
C PRO A 128 -10.95 -18.23 -13.50
N VAL A 129 -11.04 -17.03 -14.09
CA VAL A 129 -10.40 -15.81 -13.56
C VAL A 129 -11.47 -14.86 -13.02
N VAL A 130 -11.38 -14.58 -11.72
CA VAL A 130 -12.32 -13.78 -10.94
C VAL A 130 -11.75 -12.38 -10.69
N SER A 131 -12.46 -11.37 -11.20
CA SER A 131 -12.12 -9.97 -10.98
C SER A 131 -12.64 -9.49 -9.62
N VAL A 132 -11.76 -8.99 -8.77
CA VAL A 132 -12.12 -8.26 -7.56
C VAL A 132 -12.20 -6.78 -7.89
N ASN A 133 -13.41 -6.27 -8.11
CA ASN A 133 -13.65 -4.87 -8.42
C ASN A 133 -14.99 -4.37 -7.87
N LEU A 134 -15.08 -3.07 -7.60
CA LEU A 134 -16.29 -2.41 -7.10
C LEU A 134 -17.16 -1.82 -8.22
N SER A 135 -16.74 -1.94 -9.49
CA SER A 135 -17.42 -1.36 -10.65
C SER A 135 -18.29 -2.35 -11.44
N GLY A 136 -18.35 -3.62 -11.01
CA GLY A 136 -19.14 -4.66 -11.65
C GLY A 136 -18.64 -5.07 -13.05
N LEU A 137 -17.35 -4.86 -13.35
CA LEU A 137 -16.77 -4.96 -14.69
C LEU A 137 -16.75 -6.39 -15.25
N GLU A 138 -16.87 -7.42 -14.41
CA GLU A 138 -16.74 -8.84 -14.77
C GLU A 138 -17.57 -9.69 -13.79
N LYS A 139 -18.81 -10.03 -14.14
CA LYS A 139 -19.68 -10.84 -13.27
C LYS A 139 -19.25 -12.30 -13.25
N ASN A 140 -19.23 -12.90 -12.07
CA ASN A 140 -19.02 -14.32 -11.83
C ASN A 140 -20.06 -14.78 -10.81
N PRO A 141 -20.93 -15.76 -11.11
CA PRO A 141 -22.01 -16.17 -10.20
C PRO A 141 -21.51 -16.48 -8.80
N GLY A 142 -20.50 -17.35 -8.66
CA GLY A 142 -19.92 -17.76 -7.38
C GLY A 142 -19.18 -16.66 -6.62
N PHE A 143 -18.92 -15.51 -7.25
CA PHE A 143 -18.20 -14.40 -6.62
C PHE A 143 -19.05 -13.12 -6.58
N SER A 144 -19.55 -12.81 -5.38
CA SER A 144 -20.36 -11.62 -5.14
C SER A 144 -19.75 -10.75 -4.04
N LEU A 145 -19.70 -9.44 -4.26
CA LEU A 145 -19.33 -8.45 -3.24
C LEU A 145 -20.59 -7.73 -2.76
N ASN A 146 -21.21 -8.26 -1.71
CA ASN A 146 -22.34 -7.59 -1.06
C ASN A 146 -21.83 -6.48 -0.11
N PHE A 147 -22.75 -5.64 0.37
CA PHE A 147 -22.42 -4.52 1.25
C PHE A 147 -21.66 -4.96 2.52
N LYS A 148 -22.02 -6.10 3.11
CA LYS A 148 -21.34 -6.65 4.30
C LYS A 148 -19.87 -6.97 4.01
N LYS A 149 -19.58 -7.64 2.89
CA LYS A 149 -18.21 -7.97 2.44
C LYS A 149 -17.42 -6.69 2.17
N ILE A 150 -17.96 -5.76 1.39
CA ILE A 150 -17.29 -4.48 1.06
C ILE A 150 -16.93 -3.72 2.34
N ARG A 151 -17.85 -3.66 3.30
CA ARG A 151 -17.65 -3.05 4.61
C ARG A 151 -16.49 -3.72 5.37
N GLN A 152 -16.51 -5.05 5.49
CA GLN A 152 -15.42 -5.83 6.10
C GLN A 152 -14.05 -5.58 5.44
N MET A 153 -14.01 -5.56 4.10
CA MET A 153 -12.80 -5.26 3.33
C MET A 153 -12.28 -3.85 3.65
N ALA A 154 -13.15 -2.84 3.61
CA ALA A 154 -12.77 -1.45 3.90
C ALA A 154 -12.20 -1.29 5.32
N TYR A 155 -12.80 -1.95 6.32
CA TYR A 155 -12.26 -1.92 7.68
C TYR A 155 -10.94 -2.67 7.83
N SER A 156 -10.74 -3.76 7.09
CA SER A 156 -9.43 -4.44 7.06
C SER A 156 -8.34 -3.54 6.50
N MET A 157 -8.68 -2.64 5.57
CA MET A 157 -7.69 -1.70 5.04
C MET A 157 -7.26 -0.68 6.09
N ILE A 158 -8.20 -0.04 6.79
CA ILE A 158 -7.85 0.96 7.81
C ILE A 158 -7.21 0.35 9.06
N TYR A 159 -7.65 -0.84 9.49
CA TYR A 159 -6.96 -1.56 10.56
C TYR A 159 -5.55 -1.97 10.15
N GLY A 160 -5.39 -2.43 8.90
CA GLY A 160 -4.08 -2.79 8.36
C GLY A 160 -3.14 -1.58 8.36
N ASP A 161 -3.64 -0.41 7.95
CA ASP A 161 -2.84 0.82 7.97
C ASP A 161 -2.41 1.19 9.39
N LEU A 162 -3.32 1.15 10.37
CA LEU A 162 -2.96 1.43 11.76
C LEU A 162 -1.92 0.43 12.28
N ILE A 163 -2.11 -0.86 12.04
CA ILE A 163 -1.20 -1.92 12.50
C ILE A 163 0.19 -1.74 11.88
N VAL A 164 0.27 -1.49 10.56
CA VAL A 164 1.55 -1.28 9.86
C VAL A 164 2.22 0.02 10.31
N LEU A 165 1.44 1.10 10.50
CA LEU A 165 1.93 2.38 11.02
C LEU A 165 2.58 2.21 12.41
N MET A 166 1.92 1.48 13.30
CA MET A 166 2.45 1.22 14.64
C MET A 166 3.66 0.27 14.57
N ALA A 167 3.55 -0.81 13.79
CA ALA A 167 4.62 -1.79 13.64
C ALA A 167 5.91 -1.19 13.11
N ASN A 168 5.84 -0.31 12.12
CA ASN A 168 7.03 0.33 11.55
C ASN A 168 7.69 1.33 12.51
N GLN A 169 6.99 1.76 13.56
CA GLN A 169 7.52 2.61 14.63
C GLN A 169 7.97 1.83 15.88
N CYS A 170 7.59 0.55 16.00
CA CYS A 170 8.03 -0.31 17.10
C CYS A 170 9.15 -1.26 16.67
N ARG A 171 8.99 -1.95 15.54
CA ARG A 171 9.89 -3.03 15.07
C ARG A 171 11.36 -2.60 14.98
N PRO A 172 11.72 -1.41 14.46
CA PRO A 172 13.13 -1.00 14.41
C PRO A 172 13.78 -0.76 15.78
N TYR A 173 12.99 -0.67 16.84
CA TYR A 173 13.43 -0.28 18.19
C TYR A 173 13.11 -1.34 19.25
N GLU A 174 12.51 -2.47 18.87
CA GLU A 174 12.11 -3.49 19.84
C GLU A 174 13.33 -4.11 20.54
N ILE A 175 13.22 -4.29 21.86
CA ILE A 175 14.28 -4.92 22.65
C ILE A 175 14.21 -6.45 22.49
N ILE A 176 13.00 -6.99 22.35
CA ILE A 176 12.73 -8.42 22.18
C ILE A 176 12.37 -8.64 20.72
N GLU A 177 13.23 -9.37 20.01
CA GLU A 177 13.03 -9.68 18.60
C GLU A 177 11.71 -10.41 18.34
N GLY A 178 10.97 -9.93 17.34
CA GLY A 178 9.69 -10.46 16.90
C GLY A 178 8.50 -10.07 17.77
N GLU A 179 8.66 -9.26 18.82
CA GLU A 179 7.53 -8.86 19.68
C GLU A 179 6.48 -8.06 18.90
N THR A 180 6.93 -7.18 18.01
CA THR A 180 6.03 -6.42 17.13
C THR A 180 5.23 -7.35 16.21
N ASP A 181 5.86 -8.38 15.65
CA ASP A 181 5.20 -9.32 14.73
C ASP A 181 4.17 -10.20 15.46
N ARG A 182 4.45 -10.62 16.70
CA ARG A 182 3.46 -11.29 17.56
C ARG A 182 2.22 -10.43 17.81
N ARG A 183 2.38 -9.10 17.94
CA ARG A 183 1.23 -8.17 18.08
C ARG A 183 0.44 -8.02 16.80
N ILE A 184 1.10 -7.98 15.65
CA ILE A 184 0.41 -8.01 14.36
C ILE A 184 -0.47 -9.26 14.26
N GLU A 185 0.09 -10.45 14.50
CA GLU A 185 -0.64 -11.72 14.42
C GLU A 185 -1.83 -11.76 15.39
N LYS A 186 -1.61 -11.36 16.65
CA LYS A 186 -2.65 -11.26 17.68
C LYS A 186 -3.80 -10.37 17.22
N TRP A 187 -3.51 -9.18 16.71
CA TRP A 187 -4.54 -8.23 16.29
C TRP A 187 -5.25 -8.65 15.02
N VAL A 188 -4.53 -9.15 14.01
CA VAL A 188 -5.13 -9.70 12.78
C VAL A 188 -6.12 -10.81 13.13
N LYS A 189 -5.74 -11.74 14.00
CA LYS A 189 -6.62 -12.82 14.46
C LYS A 189 -7.84 -12.29 15.21
N ARG A 190 -7.65 -11.41 16.20
CA ARG A 190 -8.74 -10.82 16.99
C ARG A 190 -9.75 -10.08 16.10
N LEU A 191 -9.29 -9.19 15.23
CA LEU A 191 -10.16 -8.38 14.38
C LEU A 191 -10.97 -9.24 13.39
N THR A 192 -10.33 -10.25 12.80
CA THR A 192 -11.02 -11.14 11.86
C THR A 192 -12.02 -12.06 12.55
N ASP A 193 -11.74 -12.50 13.78
CA ASP A 193 -12.73 -13.20 14.60
C ASP A 193 -13.93 -12.29 14.97
N GLU A 194 -13.67 -11.03 15.32
CA GLU A 194 -14.71 -10.04 15.63
C GLU A 194 -15.66 -9.75 14.46
N PHE A 195 -15.21 -9.83 13.20
CA PHE A 195 -16.04 -9.57 12.02
C PHE A 195 -17.27 -10.49 11.87
N LYS A 196 -17.32 -11.61 12.62
CA LYS A 196 -18.48 -12.52 12.69
C LYS A 196 -19.61 -11.97 13.58
N GLY A 197 -19.26 -11.14 14.57
CA GLY A 197 -20.17 -10.63 15.60
C GLY A 197 -21.15 -9.55 15.13
N LYS A 198 -22.23 -9.34 15.90
CA LYS A 198 -23.12 -8.20 15.73
C LYS A 198 -22.48 -6.96 16.35
N GLY A 199 -22.45 -5.84 15.62
CA GLY A 199 -21.98 -4.56 16.14
C GLY A 199 -20.49 -4.26 15.93
N SER A 200 -19.71 -5.20 15.39
CA SER A 200 -18.24 -5.08 15.17
C SER A 200 -17.81 -3.94 14.24
N PHE A 201 -18.78 -3.28 13.63
CA PHE A 201 -18.56 -2.19 12.69
C PHE A 201 -19.28 -0.90 13.10
N LYS A 202 -19.77 -0.82 14.34
CA LYS A 202 -20.26 0.43 14.91
C LYS A 202 -19.05 1.35 15.14
N SER A 203 -19.17 2.64 14.81
CA SER A 203 -18.05 3.58 14.92
C SER A 203 -17.42 3.63 16.31
N ALA A 204 -18.21 3.42 17.38
CA ALA A 204 -17.70 3.33 18.76
C ALA A 204 -16.76 2.12 18.95
N HIS A 205 -17.17 0.93 18.49
CA HIS A 205 -16.36 -0.29 18.53
C HIS A 205 -15.07 -0.15 17.72
N ILE A 206 -15.18 0.47 16.53
CA ILE A 206 -14.01 0.70 15.67
C ILE A 206 -13.00 1.63 16.36
N ARG A 207 -13.48 2.71 16.97
CA ARG A 207 -12.66 3.67 17.72
C ARG A 207 -12.02 3.04 18.95
N GLU A 208 -12.77 2.20 19.66
CA GLU A 208 -12.24 1.41 20.78
C GLU A 208 -11.11 0.50 20.32
N ASN A 209 -11.30 -0.24 19.22
CA ASN A 209 -10.24 -1.07 18.65
C ASN A 209 -9.01 -0.25 18.22
N PHE A 210 -9.18 0.93 17.62
CA PHE A 210 -8.04 1.81 17.32
C PHE A 210 -7.27 2.17 18.59
N ASN A 211 -7.96 2.56 19.65
CA ASN A 211 -7.35 2.85 20.93
C ASN A 211 -6.61 1.64 21.50
N LEU A 212 -7.26 0.47 21.57
CA LEU A 212 -6.65 -0.73 22.12
C LEU A 212 -5.43 -1.21 21.32
N ILE A 213 -5.45 -1.07 19.99
CA ILE A 213 -4.29 -1.37 19.14
C ILE A 213 -3.13 -0.46 19.52
N VAL A 214 -3.35 0.86 19.54
CA VAL A 214 -2.28 1.82 19.86
C VAL A 214 -1.75 1.57 21.28
N ASP A 215 -2.63 1.32 22.25
CA ASP A 215 -2.25 1.03 23.64
C ASP A 215 -1.36 -0.24 23.74
N ASP A 216 -1.71 -1.30 23.01
CA ASP A 216 -0.94 -2.56 23.00
C ASP A 216 0.45 -2.37 22.35
N PHE A 217 0.53 -1.63 21.25
CA PHE A 217 1.83 -1.30 20.62
C PHE A 217 2.67 -0.34 21.47
N ALA A 218 2.04 0.61 22.17
CA ALA A 218 2.71 1.51 23.11
C ALA A 218 3.33 0.76 24.31
N SER A 219 2.76 -0.39 24.66
CA SER A 219 3.26 -1.22 25.77
C SER A 219 4.53 -2.01 25.43
N ILE A 220 4.94 -2.06 24.15
CA ILE A 220 6.15 -2.78 23.73
C ILE A 220 7.38 -2.09 24.33
N PRO A 221 8.31 -2.81 24.99
CA PRO A 221 9.58 -2.24 25.43
C PRO A 221 10.46 -1.86 24.23
N LEU A 222 10.75 -0.57 24.08
CA LEU A 222 11.52 -0.03 22.95
C LEU A 222 12.81 0.67 23.42
N ASN A 223 13.91 0.42 22.70
CA ASN A 223 15.14 1.21 22.78
C ASN A 223 15.11 2.32 21.72
N ARG A 224 14.54 3.48 22.08
CA ARG A 224 14.36 4.63 21.17
C ARG A 224 15.68 5.38 20.95
N VAL A 225 16.51 4.86 20.05
CA VAL A 225 17.70 5.53 19.53
C VAL A 225 17.37 6.29 18.25
N PRO A 226 18.01 7.42 17.92
CA PRO A 226 17.73 8.10 16.65
C PRO A 226 18.20 7.25 15.46
N LYS A 227 17.28 6.88 14.57
CA LYS A 227 17.56 6.23 13.28
C LYS A 227 17.17 7.10 12.10
N VAL A 228 17.83 6.86 10.96
CA VAL A 228 17.45 7.50 9.69
C VAL A 228 16.07 6.99 9.29
N ARG A 229 15.13 7.92 9.12
CA ARG A 229 13.79 7.63 8.62
C ARG A 229 13.76 7.72 7.11
N VAL A 230 13.15 6.72 6.47
CA VAL A 230 13.06 6.63 5.01
C VAL A 230 11.62 6.39 4.57
N GLY A 231 11.06 7.37 3.86
CA GLY A 231 9.75 7.26 3.25
C GLY A 231 9.75 6.34 2.03
N ILE A 232 8.75 5.46 1.91
CA ILE A 232 8.52 4.63 0.71
C ILE A 232 7.24 5.09 0.04
N VAL A 233 7.36 5.58 -1.19
CA VAL A 233 6.24 6.02 -2.04
C VAL A 233 6.41 5.42 -3.43
N GLY A 234 5.37 5.44 -4.26
CA GLY A 234 5.49 5.05 -5.66
C GLY A 234 4.23 4.39 -6.20
N GLU A 235 4.41 3.54 -7.20
CA GLU A 235 3.31 2.75 -7.75
C GLU A 235 2.80 1.76 -6.70
N ILE A 236 1.48 1.66 -6.56
CA ILE A 236 0.80 0.98 -5.45
C ILE A 236 1.25 -0.46 -5.22
N TYR A 237 1.46 -1.26 -6.27
CA TYR A 237 1.87 -2.64 -6.11
C TYR A 237 3.33 -2.73 -5.66
N ILE A 238 4.25 -2.02 -6.31
CA ILE A 238 5.67 -2.05 -5.93
C ILE A 238 5.90 -1.38 -4.57
N LYS A 239 5.12 -0.36 -4.21
CA LYS A 239 5.23 0.31 -2.89
C LYS A 239 5.08 -0.70 -1.74
N TYR A 240 4.14 -1.65 -1.87
CA TYR A 240 3.78 -2.55 -0.78
C TYR A 240 4.26 -3.99 -0.94
N ALA A 241 4.28 -4.53 -2.16
CA ALA A 241 4.51 -5.95 -2.40
C ALA A 241 5.99 -6.31 -2.22
N PRO A 242 6.34 -7.24 -1.30
CA PRO A 242 7.73 -7.65 -1.12
C PRO A 242 8.36 -8.29 -2.37
N LEU A 243 7.56 -9.05 -3.14
CA LEU A 243 7.95 -9.56 -4.47
C LEU A 243 8.26 -8.42 -5.46
N GLY A 244 7.55 -7.30 -5.36
CA GLY A 244 7.69 -6.17 -6.28
C GLY A 244 8.92 -5.31 -6.03
N ASN A 245 9.28 -5.12 -4.77
CA ASN A 245 10.31 -4.19 -4.35
C ASN A 245 11.53 -4.84 -3.70
N ASN A 246 11.70 -6.16 -3.85
CA ASN A 246 12.81 -6.92 -3.26
C ASN A 246 12.88 -6.79 -1.72
N ASN A 247 11.73 -6.84 -1.05
CA ASN A 247 11.60 -6.69 0.41
C ASN A 247 12.20 -5.36 0.93
N LEU A 248 11.88 -4.24 0.28
CA LEU A 248 12.48 -2.93 0.57
C LEU A 248 12.42 -2.51 2.04
N GLU A 249 11.31 -2.77 2.73
CA GLU A 249 11.19 -2.46 4.16
C GLU A 249 12.20 -3.24 5.01
N GLU A 250 12.42 -4.53 4.70
CA GLU A 250 13.39 -5.37 5.40
C GLU A 250 14.83 -4.94 5.08
N PHE A 251 15.11 -4.61 3.82
CA PHE A 251 16.40 -4.06 3.44
C PHE A 251 16.71 -2.74 4.17
N LEU A 252 15.74 -1.83 4.31
CA LEU A 252 15.95 -0.59 5.07
C LEU A 252 16.21 -0.88 6.56
N ARG A 253 15.54 -1.88 7.14
CA ARG A 253 15.80 -2.30 8.52
C ARG A 253 17.20 -2.85 8.69
N SER A 254 17.69 -3.68 7.76
CA SER A 254 19.06 -4.22 7.82
C SER A 254 20.14 -3.14 7.68
N GLU A 255 19.80 -1.98 7.12
CA GLU A 255 20.64 -0.78 7.04
C GLU A 255 20.48 0.18 8.24
N ASP A 256 19.83 -0.28 9.32
CA ASP A 256 19.55 0.44 10.57
C ASP A 256 18.64 1.67 10.38
N CYS A 257 17.64 1.55 9.50
CA CYS A 257 16.67 2.62 9.21
C CYS A 257 15.26 2.30 9.73
N GLU A 258 14.48 3.35 9.95
CA GLU A 258 13.02 3.25 10.19
C GLU A 258 12.28 3.48 8.86
N PRO A 259 11.65 2.45 8.26
CA PRO A 259 10.82 2.65 7.07
C PRO A 259 9.52 3.37 7.43
N VAL A 260 9.11 4.32 6.60
CA VAL A 260 7.84 5.05 6.75
C VAL A 260 7.03 4.88 5.48
N VAL A 261 5.90 4.18 5.59
CA VAL A 261 5.06 3.85 4.43
C VAL A 261 3.70 4.50 4.62
N PRO A 262 3.31 5.50 3.81
CA PRO A 262 1.96 6.05 3.85
C PRO A 262 0.92 4.96 3.57
N GLY A 263 -0.21 5.00 4.27
CA GLY A 263 -1.21 3.93 4.26
C GLY A 263 -2.08 3.86 2.99
N LEU A 264 -2.84 2.78 2.84
CA LEU A 264 -3.75 2.59 1.71
C LEU A 264 -5.04 3.43 1.83
N THR A 265 -5.43 3.84 3.04
CA THR A 265 -6.66 4.58 3.32
C THR A 265 -6.72 5.88 2.52
N ASP A 266 -5.61 6.61 2.40
CA ASP A 266 -5.55 7.82 1.58
C ASP A 266 -5.79 7.53 0.10
N PHE A 267 -5.33 6.38 -0.42
CA PHE A 267 -5.67 5.95 -1.77
C PHE A 267 -7.17 5.66 -1.91
N ILE A 268 -7.82 5.06 -0.91
CA ILE A 268 -9.28 4.82 -0.94
C ILE A 268 -10.05 6.15 -0.93
N ILE A 269 -9.65 7.09 -0.06
CA ILE A 269 -10.26 8.44 -0.01
C ILE A 269 -10.03 9.14 -1.34
N PHE A 270 -8.81 9.10 -1.90
CA PHE A 270 -8.48 9.62 -3.22
C PHE A 270 -9.38 9.06 -4.32
N LYS A 271 -9.71 7.77 -4.32
CA LYS A 271 -10.64 7.22 -5.33
C LYS A 271 -12.05 7.79 -5.19
N CYS A 272 -12.51 8.09 -3.98
CA CYS A 272 -13.80 8.75 -3.73
C CYS A 272 -13.75 10.22 -4.15
N ASP A 273 -12.72 10.94 -3.71
CA ASP A 273 -12.45 12.33 -4.03
C ASP A 273 -12.36 12.58 -5.54
N ASN A 274 -11.71 11.68 -6.29
CA ASN A 274 -11.66 11.76 -7.75
C ASN A 274 -13.06 11.78 -8.40
N ARG A 275 -14.06 11.06 -7.85
CA ARG A 275 -15.43 11.12 -8.38
C ARG A 275 -16.11 12.44 -8.07
N VAL A 276 -15.73 13.09 -6.96
CA VAL A 276 -16.21 14.41 -6.56
C VAL A 276 -15.56 15.48 -7.45
N GLU A 277 -14.24 15.45 -7.62
CA GLU A 277 -13.49 16.38 -8.49
C GLU A 277 -13.87 16.23 -9.96
N ASP A 278 -14.10 15.01 -10.44
CA ASP A 278 -14.57 14.78 -11.81
C ASP A 278 -15.88 15.50 -12.10
N HIS A 279 -16.81 15.48 -11.15
CA HIS A 279 -18.07 16.18 -11.29
C HIS A 279 -17.88 17.70 -11.29
N LYS A 280 -16.97 18.23 -10.46
CA LYS A 280 -16.68 19.67 -10.42
C LYS A 280 -16.00 20.16 -11.69
N LEU A 281 -15.06 19.37 -12.23
CA LEU A 281 -14.26 19.75 -13.40
C LEU A 281 -14.97 19.49 -14.72
N TYR A 282 -15.69 18.38 -14.83
CA TYR A 282 -16.22 17.87 -16.11
C TYR A 282 -17.75 17.67 -16.09
N GLY A 283 -18.42 17.93 -14.98
CA GLY A 283 -19.83 17.59 -14.79
C GLY A 283 -20.06 16.08 -14.63
N GLY A 284 -21.33 15.65 -14.71
CA GLY A 284 -21.69 14.22 -14.66
C GLY A 284 -22.93 13.95 -13.82
N LYS A 285 -23.11 12.71 -13.37
CA LYS A 285 -24.30 12.30 -12.62
C LYS A 285 -24.24 12.80 -11.18
N LEU A 286 -25.22 13.61 -10.78
CA LEU A 286 -25.33 14.16 -9.41
C LEU A 286 -25.38 13.05 -8.34
N ALA A 287 -26.03 11.92 -8.62
CA ALA A 287 -26.08 10.78 -7.70
C ALA A 287 -24.68 10.23 -7.38
N THR A 288 -23.79 10.17 -8.37
CA THR A 288 -22.40 9.72 -8.18
C THR A 288 -21.62 10.72 -7.33
N TYR A 289 -21.80 12.01 -7.58
CA TYR A 289 -21.17 13.08 -6.79
C TYR A 289 -21.58 13.02 -5.31
N VAL A 290 -22.89 12.96 -5.03
CA VAL A 290 -23.42 12.90 -3.67
C VAL A 290 -22.98 11.61 -2.95
N GLY A 291 -23.10 10.46 -3.63
CA GLY A 291 -22.71 9.17 -3.05
C GLY A 291 -21.21 9.09 -2.75
N ALA A 292 -20.36 9.55 -3.67
CA ALA A 292 -18.91 9.59 -3.47
C ALA A 292 -18.52 10.55 -2.36
N GLY A 293 -19.10 11.76 -2.30
CA GLY A 293 -18.82 12.74 -1.25
C GLY A 293 -19.27 12.28 0.14
N PHE A 294 -20.39 11.56 0.25
CA PHE A 294 -20.79 10.93 1.51
C PHE A 294 -19.79 9.87 1.97
N LEU A 295 -19.36 8.99 1.05
CA LEU A 295 -18.39 7.94 1.35
C LEU A 295 -17.02 8.52 1.72
N GLU A 296 -16.55 9.52 0.99
CA GLU A 296 -15.32 10.26 1.26
C GLU A 296 -15.34 10.84 2.68
N ARG A 297 -16.40 11.57 3.04
CA ARG A 297 -16.58 12.15 4.39
C ARG A 297 -16.60 11.08 5.47
N TYR A 298 -17.24 9.95 5.21
CA TYR A 298 -17.31 8.84 6.14
C TYR A 298 -15.92 8.24 6.42
N ILE A 299 -15.14 7.97 5.37
CA ILE A 299 -13.79 7.40 5.50
C ILE A 299 -12.85 8.41 6.15
N LYS A 300 -12.93 9.70 5.79
CA LYS A 300 -12.15 10.78 6.44
C LYS A 300 -12.43 10.87 7.94
N ARG A 301 -13.68 10.65 8.38
CA ARG A 301 -14.00 10.59 9.81
C ARG A 301 -13.34 9.39 10.50
N LEU A 302 -13.32 8.23 9.85
CA LEU A 302 -12.62 7.05 10.38
C LEU A 302 -11.11 7.28 10.43
N GLN A 303 -10.53 7.90 9.41
CA GLN A 303 -9.12 8.31 9.40
C GLN A 303 -8.83 9.28 10.55
N ALA A 304 -9.69 10.28 10.78
CA ALA A 304 -9.53 11.21 11.89
C ALA A 304 -9.59 10.51 13.25
N ASP A 305 -10.50 9.54 13.42
CA ASP A 305 -10.58 8.73 14.64
C ASP A 305 -9.31 7.88 14.84
N MET A 306 -8.75 7.29 13.77
CA MET A 306 -7.48 6.56 13.80
C MET A 306 -6.31 7.48 14.16
N ILE A 307 -6.20 8.65 13.53
CA ILE A 307 -5.18 9.66 13.83
C ILE A 307 -5.28 10.12 15.29
N ALA A 308 -6.50 10.34 15.79
CA ALA A 308 -6.73 10.73 17.18
C ALA A 308 -6.26 9.66 18.16
N ALA A 309 -6.45 8.37 17.85
CA ALA A 309 -5.95 7.27 18.66
C ALA A 309 -4.42 7.28 18.75
N VAL A 310 -3.72 7.44 17.62
CA VAL A 310 -2.24 7.51 17.59
C VAL A 310 -1.72 8.73 18.37
N ARG A 311 -2.37 9.89 18.23
CA ARG A 311 -1.98 11.15 18.90
C ARG A 311 -2.09 11.12 20.43
N ARG A 312 -2.71 10.09 21.03
CA ARG A 312 -2.71 9.90 22.49
C ARG A 312 -1.31 9.65 23.05
N TYR A 313 -0.38 9.22 22.20
CA TYR A 313 0.98 8.88 22.54
C TYR A 313 1.96 9.77 21.76
N PRO A 314 2.52 10.83 22.39
CA PRO A 314 3.41 11.79 21.72
C PRO A 314 4.66 11.18 21.08
N GLU A 315 5.07 10.00 21.53
CA GLU A 315 6.21 9.25 21.02
C GLU A 315 5.95 8.55 19.68
N PHE A 316 4.68 8.48 19.24
CA PHE A 316 4.31 7.98 17.93
C PHE A 316 3.95 9.11 16.97
N ARG A 317 4.47 9.00 15.75
CA ARG A 317 4.13 9.85 14.61
C ARG A 317 2.75 9.45 14.10
N ALA A 318 1.80 10.37 14.18
CA ALA A 318 0.53 10.26 13.50
C ALA A 318 0.65 10.80 12.05
N PRO A 319 -0.02 10.17 11.07
CA PRO A 319 -0.10 10.71 9.72
C PRO A 319 -0.90 12.01 9.69
N CYS A 320 -0.77 12.78 8.61
CA CYS A 320 -1.60 13.97 8.42
C CYS A 320 -3.02 13.58 7.98
N THR A 321 -3.91 14.56 7.89
CA THR A 321 -5.26 14.32 7.36
C THR A 321 -5.23 14.35 5.83
N PHE A 322 -6.14 13.60 5.19
CA PHE A 322 -6.28 13.65 3.73
C PHE A 322 -6.48 15.08 3.19
N ASP A 323 -7.17 15.95 3.92
CA ASP A 323 -7.34 17.35 3.54
C ASP A 323 -6.04 18.15 3.52
N HIS A 324 -5.15 17.89 4.47
CA HIS A 324 -3.82 18.50 4.49
C HIS A 324 -2.98 17.97 3.33
N LEU A 325 -2.98 16.66 3.11
CA LEU A 325 -2.30 16.02 1.98
C LEU A 325 -2.78 16.60 0.64
N LYS A 326 -4.09 16.72 0.44
CA LYS A 326 -4.69 17.29 -0.77
C LYS A 326 -4.26 18.75 -0.98
N LYS A 327 -4.24 19.55 0.09
CA LYS A 327 -3.78 20.93 0.05
C LYS A 327 -2.31 21.03 -0.40
N LEU A 328 -1.42 20.21 0.18
CA LEU A 328 -0.01 20.17 -0.21
C LEU A 328 0.15 19.84 -1.71
N ALA A 329 -0.56 18.82 -2.20
CA ALA A 329 -0.47 18.42 -3.60
C ALA A 329 -0.99 19.48 -4.58
N GLY A 330 -2.03 20.24 -4.19
CA GLY A 330 -2.66 21.25 -5.04
C GLY A 330 -1.76 22.42 -5.47
N GLU A 331 -0.65 22.65 -4.75
CA GLU A 331 0.35 23.66 -5.12
C GLU A 331 1.28 23.19 -6.26
N TYR A 332 1.28 21.90 -6.57
CA TYR A 332 2.16 21.27 -7.56
C TYR A 332 1.40 20.74 -8.78
N LEU A 333 0.21 20.18 -8.58
CA LEU A 333 -0.57 19.49 -9.61
C LEU A 333 -2.05 19.85 -9.50
N GLY A 334 -2.72 19.97 -10.64
CA GLY A 334 -4.17 20.04 -10.69
C GLY A 334 -4.82 18.70 -10.33
N TYR A 335 -5.95 18.73 -9.61
CA TYR A 335 -6.64 17.53 -9.16
C TYR A 335 -7.22 16.65 -10.29
N GLY A 336 -7.27 17.15 -11.52
CA GLY A 336 -7.57 16.34 -12.71
C GLY A 336 -6.49 15.28 -13.03
N ASN A 337 -5.29 15.41 -12.49
CA ASN A 337 -4.23 14.40 -12.61
C ASN A 337 -4.52 13.22 -11.68
N LYS A 338 -5.30 12.25 -12.16
CA LYS A 338 -5.89 11.16 -11.36
C LYS A 338 -5.60 9.74 -11.87
N MET A 339 -4.78 9.61 -12.90
CA MET A 339 -4.46 8.31 -13.49
C MET A 339 -3.47 7.56 -12.60
N GLY A 340 -3.71 6.27 -12.35
CA GLY A 340 -2.95 5.54 -11.33
C GLY A 340 -3.19 6.14 -9.94
N GLU A 341 -2.10 6.51 -9.29
CA GLU A 341 -2.04 7.25 -8.04
C GLU A 341 -2.26 8.75 -8.23
N GLY A 342 -2.04 9.29 -9.45
CA GLY A 342 -2.27 10.70 -9.77
C GLY A 342 -1.55 11.66 -8.81
N TRP A 343 -2.20 12.78 -8.48
CA TRP A 343 -1.66 13.79 -7.57
C TRP A 343 -1.39 13.26 -6.15
N LEU A 344 -2.01 12.14 -5.73
CA LEU A 344 -1.80 11.56 -4.41
C LEU A 344 -0.34 11.19 -4.19
N LEU A 345 0.34 10.62 -5.20
CA LEU A 345 1.75 10.22 -5.07
C LEU A 345 2.66 11.40 -4.77
N THR A 346 2.43 12.54 -5.42
CA THR A 346 3.15 13.78 -5.12
C THR A 346 2.79 14.29 -3.72
N GLY A 347 1.53 14.20 -3.34
CA GLY A 347 1.05 14.54 -2.01
C GLY A 347 1.71 13.71 -0.89
N GLU A 348 1.86 12.40 -1.08
CA GLU A 348 2.55 11.51 -0.13
C GLU A 348 4.02 11.93 0.06
N MET A 349 4.72 12.32 -1.02
CA MET A 349 6.09 12.84 -0.90
C MET A 349 6.13 14.13 -0.08
N LEU A 350 5.18 15.04 -0.31
CA LEU A 350 5.10 16.32 0.39
C LEU A 350 4.71 16.13 1.86
N GLU A 351 3.80 15.22 2.18
CA GLU A 351 3.45 14.85 3.55
C GLU A 351 4.67 14.33 4.33
N LEU A 352 5.46 13.45 3.70
CA LEU A 352 6.66 12.91 4.33
C LEU A 352 7.65 14.04 4.66
N ILE A 353 7.89 14.95 3.71
CA ILE A 353 8.80 16.09 3.93
C ILE A 353 8.24 17.04 5.00
N ASP A 354 6.94 17.36 4.96
CA ASP A 354 6.26 18.22 5.93
C ASP A 354 6.31 17.63 7.36
N SER A 355 6.29 16.30 7.48
CA SER A 355 6.46 15.59 8.75
C SER A 355 7.94 15.33 9.14
N GLY A 356 8.89 15.95 8.43
CA GLY A 356 10.33 15.90 8.72
C GLY A 356 11.05 14.65 8.21
N ILE A 357 10.42 13.87 7.34
CA ILE A 357 11.00 12.69 6.69
C ILE A 357 11.47 13.09 5.29
N ASN A 358 12.71 13.55 5.24
CA ASN A 358 13.28 14.12 4.02
C ASN A 358 13.88 13.07 3.07
N ASN A 359 14.16 11.87 3.56
CA ASN A 359 14.73 10.78 2.75
C ASN A 359 13.61 9.93 2.17
N ILE A 360 13.48 9.89 0.85
CA ILE A 360 12.36 9.22 0.18
C ILE A 360 12.87 8.31 -0.92
N VAL A 361 12.47 7.05 -0.87
CA VAL A 361 12.59 6.08 -1.96
C VAL A 361 11.28 6.08 -2.73
N CYS A 362 11.33 6.60 -3.97
CA CYS A 362 10.22 6.52 -4.92
C CYS A 362 10.36 5.24 -5.76
N THR A 363 9.54 4.23 -5.48
CA THR A 363 9.56 2.93 -6.15
C THR A 363 8.87 3.01 -7.51
N GLN A 364 9.66 2.90 -8.57
CA GLN A 364 9.23 3.10 -9.95
C GLN A 364 9.30 1.78 -10.72
N PRO A 365 8.16 1.13 -11.03
CA PRO A 365 8.20 0.01 -11.95
C PRO A 365 8.40 0.47 -13.40
N PHE A 366 9.07 -0.37 -14.19
CA PHE A 366 9.07 -0.24 -15.65
C PHE A 366 7.64 -0.17 -16.19
N GLY A 367 7.42 0.67 -17.19
CA GLY A 367 6.12 0.83 -17.87
C GLY A 367 5.04 1.56 -17.07
N CYS A 368 5.33 2.09 -15.87
CA CYS A 368 4.38 2.89 -15.09
C CYS A 368 4.41 4.37 -15.47
N LEU A 369 3.61 4.71 -16.48
CA LEU A 369 3.43 6.08 -16.97
C LEU A 369 2.98 7.06 -15.88
N PRO A 370 1.98 6.76 -15.02
CA PRO A 370 1.59 7.67 -13.95
C PRO A 370 2.75 8.05 -13.04
N ASN A 371 3.48 7.07 -12.50
CA ASN A 371 4.59 7.31 -11.60
C ASN A 371 5.76 8.07 -12.29
N HIS A 372 5.99 7.84 -13.59
CA HIS A 372 6.94 8.66 -14.34
C HIS A 372 6.56 10.15 -14.36
N VAL A 373 5.27 10.48 -14.50
CA VAL A 373 4.79 11.86 -14.60
C VAL A 373 4.70 12.52 -13.23
N VAL A 374 3.99 11.89 -12.28
CA VAL A 374 3.66 12.49 -10.97
C VAL A 374 4.65 12.16 -9.86
N GLY A 375 5.37 11.04 -9.97
CA GLY A 375 6.45 10.68 -9.06
C GLY A 375 7.76 11.32 -9.54
N LYS A 376 8.44 10.66 -10.49
CA LYS A 376 9.75 11.09 -11.00
C LYS A 376 9.73 12.50 -11.59
N GLY A 377 8.69 12.85 -12.35
CA GLY A 377 8.57 14.15 -13.01
C GLY A 377 8.44 15.33 -12.03
N MET A 378 7.89 15.11 -10.83
CA MET A 378 7.70 16.17 -9.84
C MET A 378 8.91 16.40 -8.93
N ILE A 379 9.87 15.48 -8.89
CA ILE A 379 11.02 15.54 -7.98
C ILE A 379 11.78 16.86 -8.10
N ARG A 380 12.01 17.36 -9.32
CA ARG A 380 12.73 18.63 -9.52
C ARG A 380 11.97 19.78 -8.88
N LYS A 381 10.67 19.91 -9.16
CA LYS A 381 9.82 20.97 -8.61
C LYS A 381 9.74 20.90 -7.08
N ILE A 382 9.66 19.69 -6.52
CA ILE A 382 9.72 19.48 -5.07
C ILE A 382 11.06 19.97 -4.50
N LYS A 383 12.19 19.57 -5.09
CA LYS A 383 13.53 19.98 -4.60
C LYS A 383 13.78 21.48 -4.74
N ASP A 384 13.28 22.11 -5.80
CA ASP A 384 13.41 23.56 -6.00
C ASP A 384 12.67 24.33 -4.90
N ASN A 385 11.52 23.83 -4.45
CA ASN A 385 10.71 24.43 -3.38
C ASN A 385 11.14 23.99 -1.97
N LEU A 386 11.69 22.77 -1.83
CA LEU A 386 12.05 22.10 -0.58
C LEU A 386 13.47 21.50 -0.71
N PRO A 387 14.54 22.32 -0.57
CA PRO A 387 15.91 21.90 -0.81
C PRO A 387 16.41 20.76 0.10
N GLN A 388 15.76 20.56 1.25
CA GLN A 388 16.04 19.46 2.17
C GLN A 388 15.62 18.09 1.63
N ALA A 389 14.77 18.03 0.60
CA ALA A 389 14.22 16.78 0.08
C ALA A 389 15.29 15.91 -0.59
N ASN A 390 15.59 14.76 0.03
CA ASN A 390 16.50 13.74 -0.47
C ASN A 390 15.72 12.57 -1.09
N ILE A 391 15.24 12.79 -2.32
CA ILE A 391 14.42 11.82 -3.05
C ILE A 391 15.29 11.07 -4.07
N VAL A 392 15.24 9.73 -4.02
CA VAL A 392 15.81 8.83 -5.03
C VAL A 392 14.71 7.98 -5.67
N THR A 393 14.77 7.85 -6.99
CA THR A 393 13.91 6.92 -7.72
C THR A 393 14.61 5.58 -7.82
N ILE A 394 13.92 4.48 -7.53
CA ILE A 394 14.45 3.13 -7.71
C ILE A 394 13.60 2.44 -8.76
N ASP A 395 14.25 2.14 -9.88
CA ASP A 395 13.62 1.50 -11.02
C ASP A 395 13.60 -0.03 -10.80
N TYR A 396 12.39 -0.60 -10.82
CA TYR A 396 12.13 -2.03 -10.70
C TYR A 396 11.67 -2.58 -12.05
N ASP A 397 12.46 -3.48 -12.60
CA ASP A 397 12.21 -4.11 -13.89
C ASP A 397 12.86 -5.50 -13.93
N PRO A 398 12.48 -6.36 -14.91
CA PRO A 398 12.98 -7.74 -14.99
C PRO A 398 14.50 -7.87 -15.22
N GLY A 399 15.14 -6.85 -15.79
CA GLY A 399 16.56 -6.82 -16.14
C GLY A 399 17.45 -6.11 -15.12
N ALA A 400 16.88 -5.24 -14.27
CA ALA A 400 17.64 -4.56 -13.23
C ALA A 400 18.13 -5.54 -12.15
N THR A 401 19.41 -5.45 -11.82
CA THR A 401 19.96 -6.22 -10.72
C THR A 401 19.57 -5.60 -9.38
N GLN A 402 19.22 -6.47 -8.42
CA GLN A 402 18.93 -6.07 -7.04
C GLN A 402 20.08 -5.24 -6.44
N ILE A 403 21.33 -5.63 -6.69
CA ILE A 403 22.54 -4.94 -6.21
C ILE A 403 22.57 -3.47 -6.68
N ASN A 404 22.18 -3.19 -7.92
CA ASN A 404 22.15 -1.81 -8.44
C ASN A 404 21.11 -0.95 -7.69
N GLN A 405 19.94 -1.53 -7.40
CA GLN A 405 18.88 -0.85 -6.63
C GLN A 405 19.35 -0.57 -5.19
N GLU A 406 19.91 -1.58 -4.53
CA GLU A 406 20.44 -1.46 -3.17
C GLU A 406 21.56 -0.43 -3.07
N ASN A 407 22.49 -0.40 -4.04
CA ASN A 407 23.59 0.58 -4.06
C ASN A 407 23.08 2.03 -4.16
N ARG A 408 22.04 2.28 -4.95
CA ARG A 408 21.42 3.61 -5.05
C ARG A 408 20.77 4.02 -3.73
N ILE A 409 20.13 3.08 -3.03
CA ILE A 409 19.56 3.34 -1.70
C ILE A 409 20.68 3.57 -0.68
N LYS A 410 21.73 2.75 -0.65
CA LYS A 410 22.90 2.91 0.23
C LYS A 410 23.58 4.26 0.06
N LEU A 411 23.73 4.75 -1.18
CA LEU A 411 24.27 6.07 -1.44
C LEU A 411 23.37 7.18 -0.86
N MET A 412 22.05 7.05 -1.00
CA MET A 412 21.08 7.97 -0.39
C MET A 412 21.20 7.96 1.14
N LEU A 413 21.32 6.78 1.75
CA LEU A 413 21.49 6.62 3.19
C LEU A 413 22.81 7.20 3.70
N ALA A 414 23.91 7.05 2.93
CA ALA A 414 25.19 7.65 3.27
C ALA A 414 25.07 9.18 3.34
N ASN A 415 24.39 9.80 2.37
CA ASN A 415 24.11 11.23 2.37
C ASN A 415 23.24 11.66 3.57
N ALA A 416 22.21 10.86 3.89
CA ALA A 416 21.35 11.11 5.05
C ALA A 416 22.16 11.08 6.37
N LYS A 417 22.99 10.06 6.57
CA LYS A 417 23.85 9.91 7.74
C LYS A 417 24.87 11.05 7.86
N MET A 418 25.39 11.56 6.75
CA MET A 418 26.28 12.74 6.75
C MET A 418 25.54 14.02 7.15
N ALA A 419 24.34 14.25 6.60
CA ALA A 419 23.52 15.41 6.95
C ALA A 419 23.15 15.43 8.44
N GLU A 420 22.76 14.27 9.00
CA GLU A 420 22.47 14.16 10.44
C GLU A 420 23.69 14.44 11.32
N ARG A 421 24.88 13.95 10.92
CA ARG A 421 26.13 14.24 11.65
C ARG A 421 26.47 15.73 11.62
N GLY A 422 26.30 16.38 10.47
CA GLY A 422 26.50 17.83 10.32
C GLY A 422 25.57 18.64 11.22
N LEU A 423 24.28 18.28 11.24
CA LEU A 423 23.27 18.88 12.14
C LEU A 423 23.65 18.72 13.62
N ARG A 424 24.05 17.51 14.04
CA ARG A 424 24.49 17.24 15.42
C ARG A 424 25.74 18.04 15.80
N HIS A 425 26.68 18.22 14.87
CA HIS A 425 27.89 19.01 15.15
C HIS A 425 27.56 20.50 15.34
N ASN A 426 26.67 21.05 14.53
CA ASN A 426 26.23 22.44 14.63
C ASN A 426 25.44 22.71 15.92
N LEU A 427 24.57 21.78 16.33
CA LEU A 427 23.82 21.88 17.59
C LEU A 427 24.77 21.90 18.81
N LYS A 428 25.78 21.01 18.87
CA LYS A 428 26.78 21.01 19.94
C LYS A 428 27.56 22.32 20.02
N ARG A 429 27.96 22.89 18.88
CA ARG A 429 28.63 24.21 18.85
C ARG A 429 27.74 25.35 19.36
N SER A 430 26.43 25.30 19.12
CA SER A 430 25.50 26.31 19.60
C SER A 430 25.22 26.20 21.11
N THR A 431 25.27 25.00 21.69
CA THR A 431 25.11 24.80 23.14
C THR A 431 26.39 25.09 23.93
N ASP A 432 27.55 24.96 23.30
CA ASP A 432 28.86 25.20 23.92
C ASP A 432 29.37 26.65 23.70
N ALA A 433 28.58 27.51 23.05
CA ALA A 433 28.91 28.92 22.91
C ALA A 433 28.76 29.63 24.27
N PRO A 434 29.80 30.33 24.77
CA PRO A 434 29.72 31.00 26.06
C PRO A 434 28.64 32.09 26.00
N GLN A 435 27.67 32.04 26.91
CA GLN A 435 26.74 33.15 27.14
C GLN A 435 27.58 34.40 27.41
N SER A 436 27.49 35.39 26.52
CA SER A 436 28.11 36.68 26.71
C SER A 436 27.60 37.25 28.03
N LYS A 437 28.49 37.37 29.02
CA LYS A 437 28.21 38.09 30.26
C LYS A 437 27.73 39.49 29.89
N ASP A 438 26.54 39.83 30.35
CA ASP A 438 26.00 41.19 30.31
C ASP A 438 27.05 42.18 30.81
N VAL A 439 27.45 43.11 29.94
CA VAL A 439 28.20 44.29 30.34
C VAL A 439 27.19 45.22 31.00
N VAL A 440 27.10 45.13 32.33
CA VAL A 440 26.57 46.20 33.16
C VAL A 440 27.71 47.18 33.41
N SER A 441 27.59 48.38 32.85
CA SER A 441 28.20 49.62 33.35
C SER A 441 27.21 50.74 33.04
N ALA A 442 26.37 51.19 33.97
CA ALA A 442 26.68 52.07 35.10
C ALA A 442 27.24 53.44 34.65
N ASP A 443 26.32 54.41 34.62
CA ASP A 443 26.43 55.86 34.90
C ASP A 443 27.54 56.71 34.26
N ASN A 444 27.14 57.60 33.35
CA ASN A 444 27.06 59.06 33.57
C ASN A 444 26.31 59.77 32.45
#